data_AF-A0A962ZSD0-F1
#
_entry.id   AF-A0A962ZSD0-F1
#
_cell.length_a   1.000
_cell.length_b   1.000
_cell.length_c   1.000
_cell.angle_alpha   90.00
_cell.angle_beta   90.00
_cell.angle_gamma   90.00
#
_symmetry.space_group_name_H-M   'P 1'
#
loop_
_entity.id
_entity.type
_entity.pdbx_description
1 polymer ?
#
loop_
_entity_poly.entity_id
_entity_poly.type
_entity_poly.pdbx_seq_one_letter_code
_entity_poly.pdbx_strand_id
1 'polypeptide(L)'
;MRALALVFLVIVCASSAEAQYQDSKFESIVQMYEDEERGLRYYERGDFDRAFEYLSETAIRGLKESQYVLAFMFLKGQYVEKSILLGMGWLGVAIESGNENWISLYDGLYAKTNAAQQAMIDAKVEQYKRQYGMRAMNVSCAQQAITGSRRLEYRCLKTEGQEQTIYPVEMRS
;
A
#
# COMPACT_ATOMS: atom_id res chain seq x y z
N MET A 1 -21.64 -3.35 -65.93
CA MET A 1 -21.53 -4.52 -65.03
C MET A 1 -20.07 -4.92 -64.92
N ARG A 2 -19.42 -4.57 -63.80
CA ARG A 2 -18.37 -5.32 -63.09
C ARG A 2 -17.89 -4.45 -61.93
N ALA A 3 -18.41 -4.81 -60.76
CA ALA A 3 -17.98 -4.30 -59.47
C ALA A 3 -16.57 -4.82 -59.15
N LEU A 4 -15.77 -4.00 -58.47
CA LEU A 4 -14.73 -4.43 -57.52
C LEU A 4 -14.24 -3.18 -56.78
N ALA A 5 -14.95 -2.82 -55.73
CA ALA A 5 -14.48 -1.89 -54.71
C ALA A 5 -13.52 -2.67 -53.79
N LEU A 6 -12.22 -2.41 -53.91
CA LEU A 6 -11.22 -2.83 -52.94
C LEU A 6 -11.12 -1.74 -51.88
N VAL A 7 -11.98 -1.84 -50.86
CA VAL A 7 -11.86 -1.07 -49.62
C VAL A 7 -10.74 -1.72 -48.81
N PHE A 8 -9.54 -1.14 -48.85
CA PHE A 8 -8.46 -1.46 -47.91
C PHE A 8 -8.84 -0.90 -46.53
N LEU A 9 -9.46 -1.74 -45.71
CA LEU A 9 -9.75 -1.46 -44.31
C LEU A 9 -8.75 -2.22 -43.42
N VAL A 10 -7.54 -1.68 -43.28
CA VAL A 10 -6.63 -2.01 -42.17
C VAL A 10 -5.75 -0.80 -41.88
N ILE A 11 -6.20 0.06 -40.96
CA ILE A 11 -5.29 0.77 -40.04
C ILE A 11 -5.94 0.71 -38.66
N VAL A 12 -5.70 -0.40 -37.98
CA VAL A 12 -5.62 -0.39 -36.52
C VAL A 12 -4.20 0.08 -36.21
N CYS A 13 -4.08 1.12 -35.39
CA CYS A 13 -3.02 1.35 -34.39
C CYS A 13 -2.82 2.86 -34.18
N ALA A 14 -3.48 3.38 -33.16
CA ALA A 14 -2.88 4.24 -32.14
C ALA A 14 -4.00 4.65 -31.17
N SER A 15 -4.44 3.70 -30.33
CA SER A 15 -4.97 4.12 -29.03
C SER A 15 -3.84 4.87 -28.35
N SER A 16 -4.03 6.18 -28.19
CA SER A 16 -3.18 7.04 -27.38
C SER A 16 -2.92 6.34 -26.05
N ALA A 17 -1.64 6.29 -25.68
CA ALA A 17 -1.10 5.66 -24.49
C ALA A 17 -1.88 6.04 -23.22
N GLU A 18 -2.90 5.25 -22.89
CA GLU A 18 -3.31 5.02 -21.52
C GLU A 18 -2.40 3.90 -21.02
N ALA A 19 -1.64 4.20 -19.98
CA ALA A 19 -0.70 3.28 -19.38
C ALA A 19 -1.44 2.03 -18.86
N GLN A 20 -1.52 0.99 -19.68
CA GLN A 20 -1.83 -0.35 -19.23
C GLN A 20 -0.56 -0.91 -18.57
N TYR A 21 -0.32 -0.52 -17.32
CA TYR A 21 0.71 -1.12 -16.47
C TYR A 21 0.20 -2.48 -16.00
N GLN A 22 0.80 -3.54 -16.56
CA GLN A 22 0.33 -4.91 -16.39
C GLN A 22 0.59 -5.41 -14.96
N ASP A 23 -0.49 -5.75 -14.25
CA ASP A 23 -0.60 -6.29 -12.89
C ASP A 23 0.04 -7.69 -12.69
N SER A 24 1.19 -7.95 -13.32
CA SER A 24 1.72 -9.32 -13.47
C SER A 24 2.49 -9.89 -12.27
N LYS A 25 2.67 -9.12 -11.18
CA LYS A 25 3.48 -9.59 -10.03
C LYS A 25 2.72 -10.50 -9.07
N PHE A 26 1.39 -10.40 -9.01
CA PHE A 26 0.57 -11.18 -8.08
C PHE A 26 -0.48 -12.00 -8.82
N GLU A 27 -0.24 -13.32 -8.91
CA GLU A 27 -1.16 -14.26 -9.54
C GLU A 27 -2.43 -14.51 -8.69
N SER A 28 -2.36 -14.27 -7.37
CA SER A 28 -3.49 -14.42 -6.45
C SER A 28 -3.34 -13.62 -5.14
N ILE A 29 -4.45 -13.43 -4.40
CA ILE A 29 -4.44 -12.85 -3.05
C ILE A 29 -3.58 -13.69 -2.09
N VAL A 30 -3.55 -15.02 -2.26
CA VAL A 30 -2.71 -15.91 -1.43
C VAL A 30 -1.23 -15.55 -1.61
N GLN A 31 -0.77 -15.39 -2.85
CA GLN A 31 0.61 -14.99 -3.13
C GLN A 31 0.95 -13.63 -2.49
N MET A 32 -0.03 -12.71 -2.45
CA MET A 32 0.16 -11.40 -1.84
C MET A 32 0.43 -11.49 -0.32
N TYR A 33 -0.30 -12.36 0.38
CA TYR A 33 -0.06 -12.60 1.81
C TYR A 33 1.27 -13.33 2.06
N GLU A 34 1.63 -14.30 1.21
CA GLU A 34 2.94 -14.96 1.28
C GLU A 34 4.09 -13.97 1.09
N ASP A 35 3.93 -12.99 0.19
CA ASP A 35 4.88 -11.93 -0.07
C ASP A 35 5.02 -10.99 1.13
N GLU A 36 3.90 -10.62 1.76
CA GLU A 36 3.92 -9.85 3.01
C GLU A 36 4.70 -10.61 4.08
N GLU A 37 4.40 -11.89 4.30
CA GLU A 37 5.15 -12.69 5.26
C GLU A 37 6.64 -12.82 4.92
N ARG A 38 6.99 -12.96 3.63
CA ARG A 38 8.40 -12.97 3.20
C ARG A 38 9.08 -11.65 3.56
N GLY A 39 8.44 -10.53 3.25
CA GLY A 39 8.93 -9.19 3.58
C GLY A 39 9.11 -8.98 5.07
N LEU A 40 8.12 -9.39 5.89
CA LEU A 40 8.19 -9.32 7.35
C LEU A 40 9.35 -10.16 7.90
N ARG A 41 9.55 -11.38 7.40
CA ARG A 41 10.70 -12.22 7.80
C ARG A 41 12.05 -11.60 7.43
N TYR A 42 12.17 -10.95 6.28
CA TYR A 42 13.39 -10.22 5.93
C TYR A 42 13.61 -9.02 6.85
N TYR A 43 12.54 -8.29 7.18
CA TYR A 43 12.61 -7.15 8.10
C TYR A 43 13.11 -7.56 9.48
N GLU A 44 12.56 -8.66 10.04
CA GLU A 44 12.98 -9.22 11.32
C GLU A 44 14.46 -9.63 11.35
N ARG A 45 15.00 -10.08 10.21
CA ARG A 45 16.42 -10.46 10.05
C ARG A 45 17.33 -9.26 9.82
N GLY A 46 16.79 -8.05 9.66
CA GLY A 46 17.54 -6.83 9.35
C GLY A 46 17.93 -6.70 7.88
N ASP A 47 17.35 -7.52 7.00
CA ASP A 47 17.58 -7.50 5.56
C ASP A 47 16.62 -6.49 4.90
N PHE A 48 16.94 -5.21 5.09
CA PHE A 48 16.00 -4.13 4.81
C PHE A 48 15.77 -3.87 3.32
N ASP A 49 16.73 -4.20 2.45
CA ASP A 49 16.57 -4.13 1.00
C ASP A 49 15.54 -5.13 0.49
N ARG A 50 15.65 -6.42 0.87
CA ARG A 50 14.64 -7.42 0.48
C ARG A 50 13.33 -7.19 1.19
N ALA A 51 13.34 -6.78 2.46
CA ALA A 51 12.13 -6.40 3.15
C ALA A 51 11.39 -5.28 2.39
N PHE A 52 12.11 -4.25 1.95
CA PHE A 52 11.50 -3.16 1.20
C PHE A 52 10.86 -3.67 -0.09
N GLU A 53 11.58 -4.50 -0.86
CA GLU A 53 11.09 -5.04 -2.14
C GLU A 53 9.73 -5.74 -2.01
N TYR A 54 9.56 -6.59 -1.00
CA TYR A 54 8.29 -7.29 -0.78
C TYR A 54 7.24 -6.38 -0.14
N LEU A 55 7.61 -5.66 0.93
CA LEU A 55 6.66 -4.87 1.71
C LEU A 55 6.14 -3.64 0.96
N SER A 56 6.92 -3.04 0.06
CA SER A 56 6.46 -1.91 -0.76
C SER A 56 5.32 -2.33 -1.69
N GLU A 57 5.42 -3.53 -2.27
CA GLU A 57 4.45 -4.06 -3.22
C GLU A 57 3.15 -4.49 -2.55
N THR A 58 3.24 -5.05 -1.34
CA THR A 58 2.05 -5.44 -0.56
C THR A 58 1.40 -4.24 0.13
N ALA A 59 2.19 -3.25 0.57
CA ALA A 59 1.69 -2.02 1.17
C ALA A 59 0.84 -1.19 0.20
N ILE A 60 1.28 -1.05 -1.06
CA ILE A 60 0.52 -0.31 -2.09
C ILE A 60 -0.80 -1.02 -2.46
N ARG A 61 -0.93 -2.30 -2.12
CA ARG A 61 -2.15 -3.11 -2.29
C ARG A 61 -3.04 -3.17 -1.05
N GLY A 62 -2.76 -2.35 -0.05
CA GLY A 62 -3.62 -2.16 1.11
C GLY A 62 -3.33 -3.06 2.30
N LEU A 63 -2.33 -3.95 2.22
CA LEU A 63 -2.00 -4.84 3.34
C LEU A 63 -1.43 -4.05 4.52
N LYS A 64 -2.11 -4.14 5.66
CA LYS A 64 -1.97 -3.19 6.76
C LYS A 64 -0.70 -3.39 7.58
N GLU A 65 -0.24 -4.63 7.75
CA GLU A 65 1.05 -4.92 8.37
C GLU A 65 2.19 -4.39 7.50
N SER A 66 2.13 -4.60 6.18
CA SER A 66 3.10 -4.05 5.24
C SER A 66 3.16 -2.52 5.29
N GLN A 67 2.01 -1.84 5.31
CA GLN A 67 1.94 -0.38 5.48
C GLN A 67 2.56 0.07 6.81
N TYR A 68 2.29 -0.66 7.90
CA TYR A 68 2.86 -0.37 9.21
C TYR A 68 4.39 -0.52 9.21
N VAL A 69 4.93 -1.63 8.70
CA VAL A 69 6.38 -1.87 8.68
C VAL A 69 7.09 -0.91 7.72
N LEU A 70 6.53 -0.67 6.54
CA LEU A 70 7.06 0.31 5.59
C LEU A 70 7.13 1.71 6.20
N ALA A 71 6.16 2.09 7.04
CA ALA A 71 6.23 3.33 7.80
C ALA A 71 7.49 3.41 8.67
N PHE A 72 7.84 2.33 9.39
CA PHE A 72 9.08 2.31 10.18
C PHE A 72 10.33 2.38 9.34
N MET A 73 10.32 1.76 8.15
CA MET A 73 11.46 1.82 7.25
C MET A 73 11.78 3.28 6.89
N PHE A 74 10.76 4.08 6.57
CA PHE A 74 10.93 5.52 6.37
C PHE A 74 11.26 6.28 7.66
N LEU A 75 10.59 6.00 8.79
CA LEU A 75 10.84 6.73 10.05
C LEU A 75 12.25 6.50 10.58
N LYS A 76 12.85 5.33 10.32
CA LYS A 76 14.17 4.94 10.80
C LYS A 76 15.27 5.08 9.75
N GLY A 77 14.92 5.22 8.47
CA GLY A 77 15.88 5.20 7.37
C GLY A 77 16.48 3.81 7.13
N GLN A 78 15.65 2.77 7.18
CA GLN A 78 16.06 1.40 6.91
C GLN A 78 15.92 1.14 5.41
N TYR A 79 17.05 0.97 4.72
CA TYR A 79 17.19 0.89 3.25
C TYR A 79 16.84 2.19 2.49
N VAL A 80 15.83 2.92 2.91
CA VAL A 80 15.42 4.21 2.33
C VAL A 80 15.94 5.41 3.12
N GLU A 81 15.94 6.61 2.52
CA GLU A 81 16.22 7.84 3.25
C GLU A 81 15.18 8.06 4.36
N LYS A 82 15.67 8.46 5.55
CA LYS A 82 14.80 8.76 6.67
C LYS A 82 13.86 9.91 6.35
N SER A 83 12.55 9.67 6.46
CA SER A 83 11.52 10.67 6.21
C SER A 83 10.35 10.53 7.18
N ILE A 84 10.18 11.55 8.05
CA ILE A 84 9.03 11.62 8.95
C ILE A 84 7.72 11.77 8.17
N LEU A 85 7.71 12.56 7.10
CA LEU A 85 6.50 12.80 6.32
C LEU A 85 6.01 11.52 5.62
N LEU A 86 6.91 10.78 4.95
CA LEU A 86 6.54 9.54 4.26
C LEU A 86 6.18 8.44 5.27
N GLY A 87 6.95 8.33 6.36
CA GLY A 87 6.68 7.38 7.44
C GLY A 87 5.33 7.62 8.11
N MET A 88 5.01 8.87 8.47
CA MET A 88 3.70 9.22 9.03
C MET A 88 2.58 9.03 8.01
N GLY A 89 2.83 9.28 6.72
CA GLY A 89 1.90 8.97 5.64
C GLY A 89 1.49 7.49 5.64
N TRP A 90 2.47 6.58 5.59
CA TRP A 90 2.22 5.13 5.61
C TRP A 90 1.56 4.67 6.91
N LEU A 91 2.03 5.17 8.06
CA LEU A 91 1.43 4.84 9.36
C LEU A 91 -0.01 5.31 9.45
N GLY A 92 -0.32 6.50 8.93
CA GLY A 92 -1.67 7.06 8.90
C GLY A 92 -2.66 6.27 8.04
N VAL A 93 -2.18 5.49 7.07
CA VAL A 93 -3.02 4.53 6.33
C VAL A 93 -3.12 3.20 7.06
N ALA A 94 -2.04 2.74 7.71
CA ALA A 94 -2.05 1.50 8.49
C ALA A 94 -3.08 1.52 9.63
N ILE A 95 -3.24 2.68 10.30
CA ILE A 95 -4.18 2.85 11.41
C ILE A 95 -5.66 2.78 11.01
N GLU A 96 -6.00 2.81 9.70
CA GLU A 96 -7.37 2.53 9.24
C GLU A 96 -7.85 1.14 9.67
N SER A 97 -6.93 0.21 9.95
CA SER A 97 -7.22 -1.11 10.50
C SER A 97 -7.98 -1.06 11.84
N GLY A 98 -7.88 0.05 12.57
CA GLY A 98 -8.40 0.19 13.92
C GLY A 98 -7.45 -0.29 15.02
N ASN A 99 -6.27 -0.83 14.68
CA ASN A 99 -5.32 -1.33 15.67
C ASN A 99 -4.91 -0.24 16.68
N GLU A 100 -5.36 -0.38 17.92
CA GLU A 100 -5.20 0.64 18.98
C GLU A 100 -3.73 0.93 19.30
N ASN A 101 -2.86 -0.07 19.20
CA ASN A 101 -1.43 0.13 19.44
C ASN A 101 -0.82 1.02 18.34
N TRP A 102 -1.27 0.86 17.10
CA TRP A 102 -0.78 1.65 15.97
C TRP A 102 -1.35 3.06 16.00
N ILE A 103 -2.62 3.21 16.38
CA ILE A 103 -3.27 4.52 16.60
C ILE A 103 -2.51 5.28 17.69
N SER A 104 -2.28 4.65 18.85
CA SER A 104 -1.55 5.27 19.96
C SER A 104 -0.12 5.67 19.56
N LEU A 105 0.55 4.84 18.75
CA LEU A 105 1.85 5.18 18.20
C LEU A 105 1.79 6.39 17.26
N TYR A 106 0.85 6.41 16.32
CA TYR A 106 0.66 7.52 15.39
C TYR A 106 0.41 8.81 16.17
N ASP A 107 -0.51 8.80 17.12
CA ASP A 107 -0.84 9.97 17.95
C ASP A 107 0.37 10.47 18.73
N GLY A 108 1.15 9.55 19.32
CA GLY A 108 2.36 9.89 20.06
C GLY A 108 3.47 10.48 19.20
N LEU A 109 3.59 10.08 17.92
CA LEU A 109 4.51 10.68 16.97
C LEU A 109 3.98 12.03 16.45
N TYR A 110 2.69 12.10 16.12
CA TYR A 110 2.02 13.29 15.62
C TYR A 110 2.05 14.44 16.64
N ALA A 111 1.81 14.14 17.92
CA ALA A 111 1.85 15.12 19.01
C ALA A 111 3.24 15.74 19.23
N LYS A 112 4.31 15.11 18.76
CA LYS A 112 5.69 15.65 18.83
C LYS A 112 6.03 16.59 17.69
N THR A 113 5.14 16.73 16.70
CA THR A 113 5.35 17.60 15.53
C THR A 113 4.72 18.98 15.75
N ASN A 114 5.21 19.98 15.02
CA ASN A 114 4.65 21.33 15.04
C ASN A 114 3.49 21.49 14.03
N ALA A 115 2.75 22.60 14.11
CA ALA A 115 1.58 22.85 13.26
C ALA A 115 1.88 22.78 11.75
N ALA A 116 3.05 23.24 11.30
CA ALA A 116 3.44 23.16 9.89
C ALA A 116 3.69 21.71 9.46
N GLN A 117 4.32 20.91 10.32
CA GLN A 117 4.53 19.48 10.08
C GLN A 117 3.21 18.71 10.09
N GLN A 118 2.32 19.01 11.04
CA GLN A 118 0.98 18.42 11.13
C GLN A 118 0.19 18.62 9.83
N ALA A 119 0.14 19.85 9.32
CA ALA A 119 -0.55 20.14 8.06
C ALA A 119 0.02 19.33 6.87
N MET A 120 1.35 19.15 6.80
CA MET A 120 1.96 18.30 5.78
C MET A 120 1.61 16.83 5.97
N ILE A 121 1.64 16.33 7.21
CA ILE A 121 1.29 14.95 7.55
C ILE A 121 -0.17 14.67 7.18
N ASP A 122 -1.11 15.54 7.57
CA ASP A 122 -2.53 15.39 7.28
C ASP A 122 -2.76 15.31 5.77
N ALA A 123 -2.16 16.23 5.00
CA ALA A 123 -2.25 16.21 3.55
C ALA A 123 -1.68 14.92 2.93
N LYS A 124 -0.55 14.42 3.46
CA LYS A 124 0.09 13.19 2.99
C LYS A 124 -0.73 11.95 3.35
N VAL A 125 -1.27 11.87 4.55
CA VAL A 125 -2.15 10.77 4.99
C VAL A 125 -3.41 10.74 4.13
N GLU A 126 -4.04 11.89 3.87
CA GLU A 126 -5.21 11.95 2.99
C GLU A 126 -4.88 11.53 1.56
N GLN A 127 -3.71 11.93 1.04
CA GLN A 127 -3.23 11.44 -0.25
C GLN A 127 -3.08 9.91 -0.24
N TYR A 128 -2.38 9.36 0.74
CA TYR A 128 -2.10 7.93 0.79
C TYR A 128 -3.34 7.09 1.07
N LYS A 129 -4.33 7.58 1.84
CA LYS A 129 -5.62 6.89 2.00
C LYS A 129 -6.39 6.78 0.68
N ARG A 130 -6.34 7.82 -0.18
CA ARG A 130 -6.94 7.75 -1.52
C ARG A 130 -6.27 6.73 -2.43
N GLN A 131 -4.96 6.52 -2.27
CA GLN A 131 -4.17 5.65 -3.14
C GLN A 131 -4.07 4.21 -2.62
N TYR A 132 -3.89 4.02 -1.32
CA TYR A 132 -3.50 2.76 -0.69
C TYR A 132 -4.41 2.40 0.49
N GLY A 133 -5.42 3.23 0.79
CA GLY A 133 -6.33 3.01 1.90
C GLY A 133 -7.26 1.83 1.70
N MET A 134 -7.93 1.43 2.78
CA MET A 134 -8.82 0.26 2.81
C MET A 134 -9.86 0.28 1.69
N ARG A 135 -10.51 1.42 1.51
CA ARG A 135 -11.52 1.61 0.46
C ARG A 135 -10.91 1.57 -0.94
N ALA A 136 -9.77 2.20 -1.15
CA ALA A 136 -9.10 2.24 -2.44
C ALA A 136 -8.64 0.83 -2.87
N MET A 137 -8.18 0.05 -1.89
CA MET A 137 -7.56 -1.25 -2.12
C MET A 137 -8.46 -2.45 -1.79
N ASN A 138 -9.77 -2.27 -1.60
CA ASN A 138 -10.71 -3.38 -1.27
C ASN A 138 -10.21 -4.23 -0.09
N VAL A 139 -9.83 -3.56 1.00
CA VAL A 139 -9.43 -4.19 2.27
C VAL A 139 -10.50 -3.87 3.32
N SER A 140 -10.93 -4.89 4.05
CA SER A 140 -11.84 -4.74 5.18
C SER A 140 -11.18 -5.27 6.44
N CYS A 141 -11.30 -4.54 7.54
CA CYS A 141 -10.76 -4.94 8.84
C CYS A 141 -11.89 -5.05 9.84
N ALA A 142 -11.85 -6.09 10.66
CA ALA A 142 -12.81 -6.31 11.73
C ALA A 142 -12.10 -6.70 13.01
N GLN A 143 -12.62 -6.23 14.15
CA GLN A 143 -12.23 -6.75 15.45
C GLN A 143 -12.74 -8.18 15.60
N GLN A 144 -11.89 -9.05 16.09
CA GLN A 144 -12.19 -10.45 16.36
C GLN A 144 -11.74 -10.81 17.77
N ALA A 145 -12.54 -11.62 18.46
CA ALA A 145 -12.16 -12.15 19.76
C ALA A 145 -11.05 -13.20 19.60
N ILE A 146 -9.97 -13.05 20.36
CA ILE A 146 -8.91 -14.06 20.41
C ILE A 146 -9.40 -15.22 21.27
N THR A 147 -9.39 -16.45 20.72
CA THR A 147 -9.81 -17.64 21.46
C THR A 147 -8.99 -17.80 22.73
N GLY A 148 -9.68 -17.87 23.88
CA GLY A 148 -9.02 -18.01 25.19
C GLY A 148 -8.46 -16.71 25.79
N SER A 149 -8.72 -15.55 25.19
CA SER A 149 -8.26 -14.25 25.69
C SER A 149 -9.42 -13.24 25.75
N ARG A 150 -9.30 -12.25 26.64
CA ARG A 150 -10.21 -11.09 26.67
C ARG A 150 -9.79 -9.98 25.69
N ARG A 151 -8.65 -10.15 25.03
CA ARG A 151 -8.13 -9.20 24.04
C ARG A 151 -8.79 -9.42 22.68
N LEU A 152 -8.93 -8.33 21.95
CA LEU A 152 -9.38 -8.33 20.56
C LEU A 152 -8.16 -8.29 19.63
N GLU A 153 -8.28 -8.94 18.48
CA GLU A 153 -7.36 -8.85 17.35
C GLU A 153 -8.05 -8.12 16.21
N TYR A 154 -7.33 -7.25 15.49
CA TYR A 154 -7.84 -6.64 14.27
C TYR A 154 -7.42 -7.50 13.08
N ARG A 155 -8.37 -8.17 12.45
CA ARG A 155 -8.13 -8.98 11.26
C ARG A 155 -8.51 -8.21 10.01
N CYS A 156 -7.55 -8.01 9.11
CA CYS A 156 -7.74 -7.36 7.83
C CYS A 156 -7.72 -8.38 6.68
N LEU A 157 -8.73 -8.30 5.82
CA LEU A 157 -8.91 -9.17 4.67
C LEU A 157 -8.95 -8.35 3.39
N LYS A 158 -8.09 -8.71 2.44
CA LYS A 158 -8.15 -8.25 1.06
C LYS A 158 -9.22 -9.07 0.32
N THR A 159 -10.11 -8.41 -0.39
CA THR A 159 -11.06 -9.08 -1.29
C THR A 159 -10.68 -8.83 -2.74
N GLU A 160 -11.10 -9.76 -3.61
CA GLU A 160 -11.13 -9.52 -5.04
C GLU A 160 -12.11 -8.39 -5.33
N GLY A 161 -11.78 -7.57 -6.33
CA GLY A 161 -12.62 -6.46 -6.74
C GLY A 161 -12.17 -5.96 -8.11
N GLN A 162 -12.77 -4.86 -8.56
CA GLN A 162 -12.37 -4.21 -9.82
C GLN A 162 -10.89 -3.82 -9.80
N GLU A 163 -10.29 -3.75 -10.98
CA GLU A 163 -8.89 -3.35 -11.19
C GLU A 163 -8.57 -2.05 -10.46
N GLN A 164 -7.50 -2.06 -9.67
CA GLN A 164 -7.11 -0.98 -8.77
C GLN A 164 -5.99 -0.17 -9.41
N THR A 165 -6.08 1.16 -9.36
CA THR A 165 -4.96 2.00 -9.80
C THR A 165 -3.84 1.92 -8.77
N ILE A 166 -2.70 1.34 -9.18
CA ILE A 166 -1.52 1.21 -8.34
C ILE A 166 -0.58 2.38 -8.58
N TYR A 167 -0.12 3.00 -7.49
CA TYR A 167 0.91 4.03 -7.51
C TYR A 167 2.18 3.46 -6.86
N PRO A 168 3.36 3.59 -7.50
CA PRO A 168 4.60 3.10 -6.91
C PRO A 168 4.96 3.90 -5.66
N VAL A 169 5.70 3.27 -4.74
CA VAL A 169 6.16 3.94 -3.52
C VAL A 169 7.08 5.10 -3.87
N GLU A 170 6.78 6.27 -3.32
CA GLU A 170 7.59 7.48 -3.44
C GLU A 170 8.94 7.27 -2.71
N MET A 171 10.05 7.32 -3.45
CA MET A 171 11.41 7.35 -2.90
C MET A 171 12.02 8.73 -3.19
N ARG A 172 12.58 9.39 -2.18
CA ARG A 172 13.41 10.59 -2.41
C ARG A 172 14.75 10.12 -2.99
N SER A 173 15.06 10.63 -4.17
CA SER A 173 16.35 10.43 -4.87
C SER A 173 17.45 11.30 -4.29
#